data_AF-A0A934G7D8-F1
#
_entry.id   AF-A0A934G7D8-F1
#
_cell.length_a   1.000
_cell.length_b   1.000
_cell.length_c   1.000
_cell.angle_alpha   90.00
_cell.angle_beta   90.00
_cell.angle_gamma   90.00
#
_symmetry.space_group_name_H-M   'P 1'
#
loop_
_entity.id
_entity.type
_entity.pdbx_description
1 polymer ?
#
loop_
_entity_poly.entity_id
_entity_poly.type
_entity_poly.pdbx_seq_one_letter_code
_entity_poly.pdbx_strand_id
1 'polypeptide(L)'
;MHNSSALKTELHETERRLLTELRSLRRGTRAGRGPRAPQFTLGQRFADTVAATMGSWNFIIIQSMLLLVWIVLNVTAFIQQWDPYPFILLNLALSFQAAYAAPFIMMSQNRLQDIDRKRAEDDFHVNVKAELEIELLHQKIDQLREIEVVQLTQAVNKLTARLGQG
;
A
#
# COMPACT_ATOMS: atom_id res chain seq x y z
N MET A 1 36.06 40.61 -8.13
CA MET A 1 35.29 39.67 -7.27
C MET A 1 33.78 39.57 -7.63
N HIS A 2 33.28 40.25 -8.67
CA HIS A 2 31.84 40.32 -8.98
C HIS A 2 31.23 39.15 -9.80
N ASN A 3 32.05 38.32 -10.46
CA ASN A 3 31.53 37.31 -11.41
C ASN A 3 31.19 35.96 -10.75
N SER A 4 31.74 35.70 -9.57
CA SER A 4 31.60 34.39 -8.90
C SER A 4 30.29 34.25 -8.11
N SER A 5 29.68 35.37 -7.71
CA SER A 5 28.36 35.40 -7.07
C SER A 5 27.26 35.15 -8.10
N ALA A 6 27.31 35.80 -9.26
CA ALA A 6 26.33 35.63 -10.33
C ALA A 6 26.27 34.17 -10.85
N LEU A 7 27.42 33.53 -11.04
CA LEU A 7 27.52 32.11 -11.44
C LEU A 7 26.93 31.15 -10.40
N LYS A 8 27.09 31.44 -9.10
CA LYS A 8 26.49 30.64 -8.02
C LYS A 8 24.98 30.82 -7.98
N THR A 9 24.48 32.03 -8.21
CA THR A 9 23.03 32.31 -8.22
C THR A 9 22.35 31.61 -9.40
N GLU A 10 22.94 31.69 -10.60
CA GLU A 10 22.43 31.00 -11.80
C GLU A 10 22.41 29.48 -11.63
N LEU A 11 23.50 28.89 -11.10
CA LEU A 11 23.60 27.46 -10.84
C LEU A 11 22.54 27.00 -9.83
N HIS A 12 22.31 27.81 -8.78
CA HIS A 12 21.34 27.49 -7.73
C HIS A 12 19.89 27.62 -8.22
N GLU A 13 19.61 28.50 -9.19
CA GLU A 13 18.30 28.60 -9.83
C GLU A 13 18.03 27.45 -10.81
N THR A 14 19.03 27.02 -11.58
CA THR A 14 18.90 25.86 -12.48
C THR A 14 18.66 24.57 -11.70
N GLU A 15 19.39 24.37 -10.61
CA GLU A 15 19.22 23.23 -9.72
C GLU A 15 17.81 23.18 -9.10
N ARG A 16 17.30 24.34 -8.65
CA ARG A 16 15.92 24.45 -8.13
C ARG A 16 14.89 24.13 -9.21
N ARG A 17 15.06 24.61 -10.45
CA ARG A 17 14.16 24.31 -11.57
C ARG A 17 14.13 22.82 -11.88
N LEU A 18 15.30 22.18 -11.99
CA LEU A 18 15.43 20.75 -12.22
C LEU A 18 14.77 19.92 -11.11
N LEU A 19 14.90 20.34 -9.85
CA LEU A 19 14.24 19.69 -8.72
C LEU A 19 12.71 19.78 -8.80
N THR A 20 12.16 20.92 -9.23
CA THR A 20 10.71 21.05 -9.48
C THR A 20 10.23 20.17 -10.64
N GLU A 21 11.01 20.11 -11.71
CA GLU A 21 10.69 19.32 -12.90
C GLU A 21 10.72 17.80 -12.61
N LEU A 22 11.75 17.35 -11.88
CA LEU A 22 11.83 15.97 -11.38
C LEU A 22 10.66 15.63 -10.44
N ARG A 23 10.23 16.57 -9.58
CA ARG A 23 9.02 16.37 -8.75
C ARG A 23 7.74 16.23 -9.59
N SER A 24 7.61 16.97 -10.69
CA SER A 24 6.46 16.82 -11.59
C SER A 24 6.48 15.50 -12.36
N LEU A 25 7.65 15.05 -12.83
CA LEU A 25 7.82 13.77 -13.51
C LEU A 25 7.55 12.59 -12.57
N ARG A 26 7.98 12.69 -11.30
CA ARG A 26 7.68 11.70 -10.25
C ARG A 26 6.18 11.60 -9.95
N ARG A 27 5.44 12.72 -9.99
CA ARG A 27 3.97 12.70 -9.88
C ARG A 27 3.32 12.00 -11.07
N GLY A 28 3.82 12.23 -12.28
CA GLY A 28 3.31 11.57 -13.49
C GLY A 28 3.50 10.05 -13.49
N THR A 29 4.67 9.58 -13.05
CA THR A 29 4.96 8.13 -12.95
C THR A 29 4.14 7.44 -11.86
N ARG A 30 3.78 8.13 -10.78
CA ARG A 30 2.89 7.60 -9.73
C ARG A 30 1.41 7.63 -10.16
N ALA A 31 1.01 8.58 -10.99
CA ALA A 31 -0.37 8.72 -11.48
C ALA A 31 -0.75 7.69 -12.56
N GLY A 32 0.22 7.16 -13.32
CA GLY A 32 -0.03 6.19 -14.40
C GLY A 32 -0.37 4.76 -13.94
N ARG A 33 -0.24 4.47 -12.63
CA ARG A 33 -0.54 3.16 -12.05
C ARG A 33 -1.72 3.25 -11.08
N GLY A 34 -2.78 3.95 -11.49
CA GLY A 34 -4.07 3.83 -10.82
C GLY A 34 -4.55 2.38 -10.93
N PRO A 35 -5.04 1.75 -9.84
CA PRO A 35 -5.53 0.39 -9.89
C PRO A 35 -6.61 0.31 -10.97
N ARG A 36 -6.33 -0.47 -12.03
CA ARG A 36 -7.27 -0.79 -13.09
C ARG A 36 -8.48 -1.38 -12.39
N ALA A 37 -9.58 -0.63 -12.33
CA ALA A 37 -10.80 -1.07 -11.65
C ALA A 37 -11.15 -2.47 -12.17
N PRO A 38 -11.09 -3.52 -11.34
CA PRO A 38 -11.42 -4.87 -11.78
C PRO A 38 -12.85 -4.81 -12.32
N GLN A 39 -13.08 -5.40 -13.48
CA GLN A 39 -14.44 -5.62 -13.98
C GLN A 39 -15.09 -6.62 -13.02
N PHE A 40 -15.74 -6.10 -11.99
CA PHE A 40 -16.33 -6.93 -10.96
C PHE A 40 -17.50 -7.71 -11.57
N THR A 41 -17.31 -9.02 -11.72
CA THR A 41 -18.44 -9.94 -11.89
C THR A 41 -19.34 -9.81 -10.65
N LEU A 42 -20.66 -9.96 -10.83
CA LEU A 42 -21.63 -9.80 -9.73
C LEU A 42 -21.24 -10.67 -8.51
N GLY A 43 -20.71 -11.87 -8.75
CA GLY A 43 -20.18 -12.75 -7.70
C GLY A 43 -19.00 -12.16 -6.91
N GLN A 44 -18.09 -11.42 -7.56
CA GLN A 44 -16.99 -10.75 -6.86
C GLN A 44 -17.46 -9.57 -6.00
N ARG A 45 -18.51 -8.83 -6.41
CA ARG A 45 -19.09 -7.75 -5.57
C ARG A 45 -19.79 -8.30 -4.34
N PHE A 46 -20.53 -9.40 -4.49
CA PHE A 46 -21.13 -10.10 -3.36
C PHE A 46 -20.05 -10.68 -2.44
N ALA A 47 -19.02 -11.32 -2.99
CA ALA A 47 -17.90 -11.82 -2.20
C ALA A 47 -17.15 -10.70 -1.46
N ASP A 48 -16.93 -9.54 -2.09
CA ASP A 48 -16.27 -8.39 -1.45
C ASP A 48 -17.15 -7.77 -0.36
N THR A 49 -18.46 -7.70 -0.57
CA THR A 49 -19.40 -7.22 0.45
C THR A 49 -19.44 -8.19 1.63
N VAL A 50 -19.52 -9.50 1.37
CA VAL A 50 -19.56 -10.54 2.40
C VAL A 50 -18.24 -10.59 3.18
N ALA A 51 -17.09 -10.53 2.48
CA ALA A 51 -15.77 -10.49 3.11
C ALA A 51 -15.57 -9.23 3.96
N ALA A 52 -16.03 -8.07 3.50
CA ALA A 52 -16.00 -6.83 4.28
C ALA A 52 -16.94 -6.89 5.50
N THR A 53 -18.09 -7.58 5.39
CA THR A 53 -19.01 -7.74 6.52
C THR A 53 -18.53 -8.77 7.55
N MET A 54 -17.85 -9.85 7.15
CA MET A 54 -17.37 -10.89 8.08
C MET A 54 -16.32 -10.39 9.09
N GLY A 55 -15.60 -9.30 8.78
CA GLY A 55 -14.66 -8.64 9.70
C GLY A 55 -15.28 -7.52 10.53
N SER A 56 -16.57 -7.23 10.37
CA SER A 56 -17.23 -6.07 11.00
C SER A 56 -18.04 -6.48 12.22
N TRP A 57 -17.99 -5.66 13.28
CA TRP A 57 -18.82 -5.80 14.48
C TRP A 57 -20.33 -5.86 14.15
N ASN A 58 -20.76 -5.27 13.04
CA ASN A 58 -22.14 -5.34 12.57
C ASN A 58 -22.60 -6.77 12.24
N PHE A 59 -21.71 -7.65 11.76
CA PHE A 59 -22.10 -9.03 11.45
C PHE A 59 -22.42 -9.83 12.71
N ILE A 60 -21.62 -9.66 13.76
CA ILE A 60 -21.85 -10.29 15.07
C ILE A 60 -23.19 -9.82 15.65
N ILE A 61 -23.49 -8.52 15.54
CA ILE A 61 -24.76 -7.95 16.01
C ILE A 61 -25.96 -8.50 15.24
N ILE A 62 -25.89 -8.57 13.91
CA ILE A 62 -26.97 -9.13 13.07
C ILE A 62 -27.18 -10.62 13.39
N GLN A 63 -26.11 -11.41 13.48
CA GLN A 63 -26.19 -12.82 13.86
C GLN A 63 -26.79 -13.01 15.26
N SER A 64 -26.38 -12.19 16.23
CA SER A 64 -26.90 -12.25 17.60
C SER A 64 -28.38 -11.87 17.66
N MET A 65 -28.79 -10.83 16.93
CA MET A 65 -30.20 -10.43 16.81
C MET A 65 -31.04 -11.50 16.11
N LEU A 66 -30.51 -12.13 15.05
CA LEU A 66 -31.20 -13.21 14.35
C LEU A 66 -31.39 -14.42 15.27
N LEU A 67 -30.36 -14.83 16.02
CA LEU A 67 -30.47 -15.85 17.06
C LEU A 67 -31.50 -15.47 18.14
N LEU A 68 -31.47 -14.23 18.62
CA LEU A 68 -32.39 -13.75 19.65
C LEU A 68 -33.84 -13.76 19.16
N VAL A 69 -34.10 -13.27 17.94
CA VAL A 69 -35.41 -13.34 17.28
C VAL A 69 -35.83 -14.78 17.11
N TRP A 70 -34.92 -15.68 16.72
CA TRP A 70 -35.24 -17.09 16.53
C TRP A 70 -35.59 -17.80 17.85
N ILE A 71 -34.86 -17.50 18.93
CA ILE A 71 -35.18 -17.98 20.28
C ILE A 71 -36.56 -17.48 20.71
N VAL A 72 -36.85 -16.19 20.53
CA VAL A 72 -38.15 -15.61 20.86
C VAL A 72 -39.26 -16.28 20.06
N LEU A 73 -39.08 -16.45 18.74
CA LEU A 73 -40.06 -17.08 17.85
C LEU A 73 -40.32 -18.54 18.25
N ASN A 74 -39.26 -19.28 18.60
CA ASN A 74 -39.35 -20.67 19.05
C ASN A 74 -40.06 -20.79 20.41
N VAL A 75 -39.83 -19.86 21.34
CA VAL A 75 -40.52 -19.79 22.64
C VAL A 75 -42.00 -19.40 22.46
N THR A 76 -42.33 -18.46 21.56
CA THR A 76 -43.74 -18.12 21.24
C THR A 76 -44.46 -19.20 20.44
N ALA A 77 -43.74 -20.03 19.67
CA ALA A 77 -44.30 -21.17 18.93
C ALA A 77 -44.80 -22.32 19.84
N PHE A 78 -44.55 -22.24 21.16
CA PHE A 78 -45.13 -23.13 22.16
C PHE A 78 -46.68 -23.11 22.18
N ILE A 79 -47.30 -22.09 21.58
CA ILE A 79 -48.76 -21.96 21.48
C ILE A 79 -49.36 -22.82 20.35
N GLN A 80 -48.56 -23.28 19.37
CA GLN A 80 -49.08 -23.90 18.14
C GLN A 80 -48.41 -25.22 17.69
N GLN A 81 -47.62 -25.86 18.57
CA GLN A 81 -47.10 -27.25 18.42
C GLN A 81 -46.39 -27.56 17.07
N TRP A 82 -45.84 -26.57 16.38
CA TRP A 82 -45.22 -26.77 15.08
C TRP A 82 -43.87 -27.53 15.13
N ASP A 83 -43.23 -27.63 16.30
CA ASP A 83 -41.98 -28.39 16.45
C ASP A 83 -41.80 -28.94 17.90
N PRO A 84 -42.22 -30.18 18.18
CA PRO A 84 -42.02 -30.83 19.48
C PRO A 84 -40.55 -31.19 19.75
N TYR A 85 -40.19 -31.34 21.03
CA TYR A 85 -38.86 -31.78 21.47
C TYR A 85 -38.47 -33.14 20.84
N PRO A 86 -37.27 -33.33 20.26
CA PRO A 86 -36.11 -32.46 20.17
C PRO A 86 -36.11 -31.68 18.84
N PHE A 87 -35.90 -30.37 18.89
CA PHE A 87 -36.00 -29.43 17.76
C PHE A 87 -35.17 -29.83 16.51
N ILE A 88 -35.69 -30.75 15.69
CA ILE A 88 -34.92 -31.44 14.65
C ILE A 88 -34.61 -30.48 13.51
N LEU A 89 -35.57 -29.60 13.16
CA LEU A 89 -35.42 -28.61 12.11
C LEU A 89 -34.44 -27.51 12.52
N LEU A 90 -34.44 -27.12 13.80
CA LEU A 90 -33.52 -26.12 14.33
C LEU A 90 -32.09 -26.64 14.38
N ASN A 91 -31.90 -27.89 14.84
CA ASN A 91 -30.59 -28.52 14.84
C ASN A 91 -30.06 -28.72 13.42
N LEU A 92 -30.92 -29.10 12.47
CA LEU A 92 -30.57 -29.20 11.05
C LEU A 92 -30.17 -27.84 10.47
N ALA A 93 -30.93 -26.78 10.73
CA ALA A 93 -30.64 -25.44 10.25
C ALA A 93 -29.32 -24.87 10.82
N LEU A 94 -29.06 -25.06 12.11
CA LEU A 94 -27.79 -24.66 12.75
C LEU A 94 -26.61 -25.46 12.21
N SER A 95 -26.78 -26.77 12.02
CA SER A 95 -25.75 -27.63 11.44
C SER A 95 -25.41 -27.19 10.01
N PHE A 96 -26.43 -26.86 9.21
CA PHE A 96 -26.25 -26.32 7.86
C PHE A 96 -25.57 -24.94 7.89
N GLN A 97 -26.00 -24.03 8.77
CA GLN A 97 -25.39 -22.72 8.93
C GLN A 97 -23.89 -22.81 9.29
N ALA A 98 -23.54 -23.69 10.22
CA ALA A 98 -22.15 -23.94 10.59
C ALA A 98 -21.34 -24.56 9.43
N ALA A 99 -21.94 -25.49 8.68
CA ALA A 99 -21.30 -26.11 7.52
C ALA A 99 -20.94 -25.10 6.42
N TYR A 100 -21.78 -24.09 6.17
CA TYR A 100 -21.50 -23.05 5.19
C TYR A 100 -20.58 -21.95 5.70
N ALA A 101 -20.52 -21.72 7.02
CA ALA A 101 -19.64 -20.70 7.61
C ALA A 101 -18.17 -20.95 7.27
N ALA A 102 -17.68 -22.20 7.37
CA ALA A 102 -16.28 -22.53 7.14
C ALA A 102 -15.79 -22.22 5.70
N PRO A 103 -16.48 -22.64 4.62
CA PRO A 103 -16.13 -22.24 3.25
C PRO A 103 -16.17 -20.74 3.01
N PHE A 104 -17.17 -20.03 3.56
CA PHE A 104 -17.23 -18.56 3.42
C PHE A 104 -16.04 -17.88 4.10
N ILE A 105 -15.69 -18.31 5.31
CA ILE A 105 -14.51 -17.82 6.02
C ILE A 105 -13.26 -18.11 5.19
N MET A 106 -13.09 -19.34 4.70
CA MET A 106 -11.93 -19.74 3.90
C MET A 106 -11.82 -18.93 2.59
N MET A 107 -12.94 -18.67 1.90
CA MET A 107 -12.97 -17.85 0.69
C MET A 107 -12.60 -16.39 0.99
N SER A 108 -13.10 -15.82 2.10
CA SER A 108 -12.74 -14.46 2.53
C SER A 108 -11.26 -14.35 2.91
N GLN A 109 -10.71 -15.36 3.57
CA GLN A 109 -9.29 -15.44 3.93
C GLN A 109 -8.40 -15.54 2.69
N ASN A 110 -8.74 -16.42 1.74
CA ASN A 110 -7.97 -16.59 0.50
C ASN A 110 -7.92 -15.28 -0.31
N ARG A 111 -9.03 -14.53 -0.34
CA ARG A 111 -9.08 -13.20 -0.98
C ARG A 111 -8.20 -12.17 -0.27
N LEU A 112 -8.18 -12.16 1.07
CA LEU A 112 -7.31 -11.28 1.85
C LEU A 112 -5.84 -11.62 1.62
N GLN A 113 -5.47 -12.90 1.58
CA GLN A 113 -4.11 -13.36 1.29
C GLN A 113 -3.64 -12.94 -0.11
N ASP A 114 -4.50 -13.02 -1.13
CA ASP A 114 -4.16 -12.56 -2.47
C ASP A 114 -3.93 -11.04 -2.55
N ILE A 115 -4.73 -10.26 -1.82
CA ILE A 115 -4.55 -8.81 -1.73
C ILE A 115 -3.25 -8.49 -1.02
N ASP A 116 -2.98 -9.16 0.10
CA ASP A 116 -1.77 -8.97 0.90
C ASP A 116 -0.50 -9.35 0.11
N ARG A 117 -0.53 -10.47 -0.61
CA ARG A 117 0.54 -10.89 -1.52
C ARG A 117 0.84 -9.84 -2.59
N LYS A 118 -0.20 -9.30 -3.25
CA LYS A 118 0.00 -8.25 -4.25
C LYS A 118 0.59 -6.97 -3.65
N ARG A 119 0.14 -6.58 -2.46
CA ARG A 119 0.71 -5.43 -1.75
C ARG A 119 2.18 -5.66 -1.42
N ALA A 120 2.54 -6.85 -0.95
CA ALA A 120 3.92 -7.22 -0.67
C ALA A 120 4.80 -7.21 -1.95
N GLU A 121 4.28 -7.69 -3.08
CA GLU A 121 4.98 -7.61 -4.37
C GLU A 121 5.21 -6.16 -4.82
N ASP A 122 4.17 -5.31 -4.74
CA ASP A 122 4.27 -3.90 -5.09
C ASP A 122 5.27 -3.17 -4.17
N ASP A 123 5.21 -3.41 -2.85
CA ASP A 123 6.13 -2.82 -1.87
C ASP A 123 7.58 -3.28 -2.11
N PHE A 124 7.79 -4.55 -2.45
CA PHE A 124 9.10 -5.08 -2.82
C PHE A 124 9.67 -4.36 -4.05
N HIS A 125 8.88 -4.21 -5.11
CA HIS A 125 9.32 -3.50 -6.33
C HIS A 125 9.63 -2.03 -6.07
N VAL A 126 8.83 -1.36 -5.22
CA VAL A 126 9.12 0.03 -4.81
C VAL A 126 10.42 0.10 -4.03
N ASN A 127 10.68 -0.85 -3.12
CA ASN A 127 11.89 -0.88 -2.31
C ASN A 127 13.15 -1.09 -3.16
N VAL A 128 13.14 -2.08 -4.07
CA VAL A 128 14.25 -2.34 -5.01
C VAL A 128 14.52 -1.10 -5.87
N LYS A 129 13.47 -0.43 -6.35
CA LYS A 129 13.63 0.79 -7.13
C LYS A 129 14.25 1.92 -6.30
N ALA A 130 13.82 2.08 -5.04
CA ALA A 130 14.38 3.08 -4.14
C ALA A 130 15.85 2.81 -3.83
N GLU A 131 16.23 1.54 -3.64
CA GLU A 131 17.61 1.12 -3.43
C GLU A 131 18.50 1.49 -4.63
N LEU A 132 18.07 1.15 -5.86
CA LEU A 132 18.79 1.53 -7.07
C LEU A 132 18.89 3.06 -7.26
N GLU A 133 17.82 3.81 -6.96
CA GLU A 133 17.87 5.28 -6.99
C GLU A 133 18.91 5.83 -5.99
N ILE A 134 19.03 5.25 -4.80
CA ILE A 134 20.02 5.64 -3.79
C ILE A 134 21.44 5.32 -4.23
N GLU A 135 21.66 4.15 -4.84
CA GLU A 135 22.96 3.74 -5.37
C GLU A 135 23.44 4.69 -6.48
N LEU A 136 22.55 5.01 -7.42
CA LEU A 136 22.84 5.98 -8.49
C LEU A 136 23.13 7.38 -7.94
N LEU A 137 22.45 7.79 -6.86
CA LEU A 137 22.75 9.06 -6.18
C LEU A 137 24.13 9.04 -5.52
N HIS A 138 24.50 7.95 -4.85
CA HIS A 138 25.84 7.79 -4.26
C HIS A 138 26.92 7.89 -5.33
N GLN A 139 26.76 7.15 -6.43
CA GLN A 139 27.73 7.18 -7.53
C GLN A 139 27.90 8.60 -8.11
N LYS A 140 26.81 9.36 -8.27
CA LYS A 140 26.89 10.76 -8.71
C LYS A 140 27.59 11.66 -7.69
N ILE A 141 27.33 11.48 -6.40
CA ILE A 141 27.98 12.24 -5.33
C ILE A 141 29.48 11.97 -5.32
N ASP A 142 29.89 10.71 -5.46
CA ASP A 142 31.30 10.31 -5.49
C ASP A 142 32.02 10.90 -6.71
N GLN A 143 31.38 10.85 -7.88
CA GLN A 143 31.91 11.50 -9.10
C GLN A 143 32.09 13.01 -8.94
N LEU A 144 31.09 13.70 -8.35
CA LEU A 144 31.19 15.14 -8.10
C LEU A 144 32.31 15.46 -7.11
N ARG A 145 32.48 14.64 -6.05
CA ARG A 145 33.57 14.80 -5.09
C ARG A 145 34.94 14.61 -5.73
N GLU A 146 35.09 13.62 -6.59
CA GLU A 146 36.36 13.39 -7.30
C GLU A 146 36.74 14.60 -8.15
N ILE A 147 35.78 15.16 -8.89
CA ILE A 147 35.98 16.37 -9.70
C ILE A 147 36.38 17.56 -8.81
N GLU A 148 35.68 17.76 -7.68
CA GLU A 148 35.97 18.87 -6.75
C GLU A 148 37.36 18.75 -6.13
N VAL A 149 37.78 17.54 -5.74
CA VAL A 149 39.12 17.26 -5.21
C VAL A 149 40.21 17.55 -6.24
N VAL A 150 40.01 17.14 -7.50
CA VAL A 150 40.96 17.44 -8.59
C VAL A 150 41.08 18.94 -8.82
N GLN A 151 39.96 19.67 -8.84
CA GLN A 151 39.95 21.12 -9.01
C GLN A 151 40.67 21.85 -7.86
N LEU A 152 40.42 21.44 -6.62
CA LEU A 152 41.11 21.99 -5.44
C LEU A 152 42.62 21.73 -5.51
N THR A 153 43.02 20.51 -5.90
CA THR A 153 44.44 20.16 -6.04
C THR A 153 45.13 21.00 -7.10
N GLN A 154 44.48 21.21 -8.25
CA GLN A 154 45.01 22.09 -9.31
C GLN A 154 45.11 23.55 -8.84
N ALA A 155 44.11 24.05 -8.11
CA ALA A 155 44.12 25.40 -7.56
C ALA A 155 45.27 25.60 -6.57
N VAL A 156 45.48 24.65 -5.65
CA VAL A 156 46.60 24.66 -4.69
C VAL A 156 47.93 24.64 -5.43
N ASN A 157 48.15 23.72 -6.37
CA ASN A 157 49.40 23.64 -7.14
C ASN A 157 49.70 24.93 -7.90
N LYS A 158 48.68 25.56 -8.48
CA LYS A 158 48.83 26.83 -9.22
C LYS A 158 49.21 27.99 -8.31
N LEU A 159 48.71 28.01 -7.07
CA LEU A 159 49.10 29.00 -6.06
C LEU A 159 50.53 28.76 -5.58
N THR A 160 50.91 27.51 -5.30
CA THR A 160 52.26 27.13 -4.89
C THR A 160 53.31 27.50 -5.95
N ALA A 161 53.01 27.25 -7.23
CA ALA A 161 53.89 27.62 -8.34
C ALA A 161 54.11 29.14 -8.46
N ARG A 162 53.12 29.96 -8.10
CA ARG A 162 53.26 31.42 -8.09
C ARG A 162 54.06 31.94 -6.89
N LEU A 163 53.94 31.29 -5.74
CA LEU A 163 54.70 31.66 -4.54
C LEU A 163 56.17 31.25 -4.62
N GLY A 164 56.51 30.16 -5.34
CA GLY A 164 57.89 29.73 -5.54
C GLY A 164 58.68 30.50 -6.59
N GLN A 165 58.06 31.46 -7.29
CA GLN A 165 58.70 32.31 -8.31
C GLN A 165 59.02 33.73 -7.83
N GLY A 166 58.69 34.07 -6.58
CA GLY A 166 59.02 35.36 -5.94
C GLY A 166 59.99 35.16 -4.79
#